data_AF-A0A7J3BIG8-F1
#
_entry.id   AF-A0A7J3BIG8-F1
#
_cell.length_a   1.000
_cell.length_b   1.000
_cell.length_c   1.000
_cell.angle_alpha   90.00
_cell.angle_beta   90.00
_cell.angle_gamma   90.00
#
_symmetry.space_group_name_H-M   'P 1'
#
loop_
_entity.id
_entity.type
_entity.pdbx_description
1 polymer ?
#
loop_
_entity_poly.entity_id
_entity_poly.type
_entity_poly.pdbx_seq_one_letter_code
_entity_poly.pdbx_strand_id
1 'polypeptide(L)'
;MTLILALKWVLGGKEGVVISSDSRVTLGPITYETKKVHPIFLEINEEYIPLAVAGGAGDASVVKQCYRICEKILMEMALKEWGGKTPSFNQFEDAVGRIESAFIERFRSLREHGIEPSFNMILASVDPNGKASIYLFNDRGLAEPVHDNPGFAVIGTGFFTGGNLLLRLLGYTPEESYIFDIGALSILIIDVVSEIDPAVGPFIGESYYMRVENGKVVLGPLKEEAIKEYKEKAQQRKEILRRLWRLLDLVGEQEIITMIEELEKKLR
;
A
#
# COMPACT_ATOMS: atom_id res chain seq x y z
N MET A 1 -12.07 -4.26 -9.73
CA MET A 1 -11.60 -5.61 -9.36
C MET A 1 -10.11 -5.53 -9.13
N THR A 2 -9.70 -5.44 -7.86
CA THR A 2 -8.37 -4.98 -7.45
C THR A 2 -8.13 -5.30 -5.96
N LEU A 3 -6.88 -5.52 -5.59
CA LEU A 3 -6.37 -5.48 -4.23
C LEU A 3 -5.14 -4.58 -4.20
N ILE A 4 -5.20 -3.51 -3.41
CA ILE A 4 -4.04 -2.67 -3.12
C ILE A 4 -3.84 -2.62 -1.61
N LEU A 5 -2.60 -2.80 -1.18
CA LEU A 5 -2.15 -2.76 0.20
C LEU A 5 -1.19 -1.58 0.35
N ALA A 6 -1.35 -0.78 1.39
CA ALA A 6 -0.33 0.15 1.85
C ALA A 6 0.02 -0.19 3.30
N LEU A 7 1.27 -0.57 3.54
CA LEU A 7 1.75 -1.01 4.85
C LEU A 7 2.82 -0.05 5.33
N LYS A 8 2.68 0.44 6.57
CA LYS A 8 3.77 1.15 7.25
C LYS A 8 4.89 0.15 7.56
N TRP A 9 6.14 0.59 7.39
CA TRP A 9 7.31 -0.21 7.69
C TRP A 9 8.29 0.60 8.54
N VAL A 10 8.49 0.20 9.79
CA VAL A 10 9.43 0.84 10.69
C VAL A 10 10.78 0.13 10.59
N LEU A 11 11.82 0.83 10.14
CA LEU A 11 13.19 0.31 10.07
C LEU A 11 14.16 1.33 10.68
N GLY A 12 14.97 0.88 11.64
CA GLY A 12 15.98 1.75 12.28
C GLY A 12 15.39 2.99 12.96
N GLY A 13 14.17 2.89 13.50
CA GLY A 13 13.46 3.99 14.14
C GLY A 13 12.85 5.01 13.17
N LYS A 14 12.87 4.74 11.86
CA LYS A 14 12.21 5.56 10.84
C LYS A 14 11.10 4.76 10.17
N GLU A 15 10.00 5.44 9.90
CA GLU A 15 8.87 4.89 9.16
C GLU A 15 9.08 5.07 7.66
N GLY A 16 8.56 4.11 6.91
CA GLY A 16 8.34 4.19 5.47
C GLY A 16 6.98 3.58 5.11
N VAL A 17 6.61 3.66 3.83
CA VAL A 17 5.35 3.09 3.33
C VAL A 17 5.61 2.26 2.10
N VAL A 18 5.19 1.00 2.14
CA VAL A 18 5.16 0.10 0.98
C VAL A 18 3.75 0.06 0.44
N ILE A 19 3.56 0.41 -0.83
CA ILE A 19 2.30 0.23 -1.54
C ILE A 19 2.47 -0.87 -2.60
N SER A 20 1.70 -1.95 -2.48
CA SER A 20 1.71 -3.08 -3.41
C SER A 20 0.32 -3.30 -3.99
N SER A 21 0.24 -3.70 -5.25
CA SER A 21 -1.02 -3.99 -5.94
C SER A 21 -0.98 -5.33 -6.67
N ASP A 22 -2.15 -5.95 -6.79
CA ASP A 22 -2.37 -6.96 -7.82
C ASP A 22 -2.30 -6.31 -9.22
N SER A 23 -1.92 -7.06 -10.24
CA SER A 23 -1.67 -6.49 -11.56
C SER A 23 -2.78 -6.65 -12.59
N ARG A 24 -3.82 -7.43 -12.26
CA ARG A 24 -4.85 -7.82 -13.24
C ARG A 24 -5.99 -6.81 -13.28
N VAL A 25 -6.46 -6.50 -14.48
CA VAL A 25 -7.79 -5.92 -14.71
C VAL A 25 -8.54 -6.83 -15.67
N THR A 26 -9.77 -7.18 -15.29
CA THR A 26 -10.68 -7.97 -16.13
C THR A 26 -11.87 -7.10 -16.53
N LEU A 27 -12.09 -6.96 -17.83
CA LEU A 27 -13.19 -6.25 -18.47
C LEU A 27 -13.91 -7.21 -19.40
N GLY A 28 -15.02 -7.79 -18.93
CA GLY A 28 -15.75 -8.83 -19.65
C GLY A 28 -14.85 -10.04 -19.95
N PRO A 29 -14.71 -10.47 -21.23
CA PRO A 29 -13.87 -11.60 -21.59
C PRO A 29 -12.37 -11.26 -21.69
N ILE A 30 -11.98 -9.98 -21.55
CA ILE A 30 -10.60 -9.52 -21.76
C ILE A 30 -9.92 -9.30 -20.41
N THR A 31 -8.69 -9.81 -20.29
CA THR A 31 -7.82 -9.58 -19.14
C THR A 31 -6.50 -8.96 -19.61
N TYR A 32 -6.09 -7.88 -18.97
CA TYR A 32 -4.80 -7.23 -19.23
C TYR A 32 -4.18 -6.68 -17.94
N GLU A 33 -2.90 -6.35 -17.98
CA GLU A 33 -2.16 -5.79 -16.86
C GLU A 33 -2.28 -4.27 -16.82
N THR A 34 -2.52 -3.69 -15.65
CA THR A 34 -2.55 -2.24 -15.49
C THR A 34 -1.74 -1.79 -14.29
N LYS A 35 -1.13 -0.60 -14.42
CA LYS A 35 -0.51 0.07 -13.28
C LYS A 35 -1.57 0.77 -12.44
N LYS A 36 -1.74 0.30 -11.22
CA LYS A 36 -2.67 0.84 -10.21
C LYS A 36 -1.97 1.67 -9.15
N VAL A 37 -0.64 1.62 -9.06
CA VAL A 37 0.15 2.46 -8.16
C VAL A 37 0.79 3.59 -8.97
N HIS A 38 0.65 4.81 -8.47
CA HIS A 38 1.06 6.04 -9.11
C HIS A 38 2.02 6.82 -8.20
N PRO A 39 3.34 6.74 -8.44
CA PRO A 39 4.28 7.57 -7.71
C PRO A 39 4.20 9.02 -8.22
N ILE A 40 4.29 9.97 -7.30
CA ILE A 40 4.18 11.41 -7.57
C ILE A 40 5.51 12.07 -7.22
N PHE A 41 6.13 12.67 -8.22
CA PHE A 41 7.41 13.37 -8.09
C PHE A 41 7.26 14.82 -8.55
N LEU A 42 8.06 15.71 -7.99
CA LEU A 42 8.31 17.03 -8.55
C LEU A 42 9.64 16.99 -9.31
N GLU A 43 9.63 17.44 -10.56
CA GLU A 43 10.84 17.59 -11.37
C GLU A 43 11.36 19.04 -11.27
N ILE A 44 12.57 19.22 -10.76
CA ILE A 44 13.29 20.51 -10.74
C ILE A 44 14.71 20.26 -11.21
N ASN A 45 15.16 20.96 -12.26
CA ASN A 45 16.53 20.88 -12.77
C ASN A 45 17.01 19.43 -13.00
N GLU A 46 16.17 18.60 -13.64
CA GLU A 46 16.44 17.16 -13.91
C GLU A 46 16.52 16.28 -12.64
N GLU A 47 16.30 16.82 -11.44
CA GLU A 47 16.15 16.06 -10.20
C GLU A 47 14.67 15.73 -9.92
N TYR A 48 14.41 14.49 -9.51
CA TYR A 48 13.07 14.01 -9.13
C TYR A 48 12.93 13.97 -7.61
N ILE A 49 12.06 14.83 -7.09
CA ILE A 49 11.79 14.98 -5.66
C ILE A 49 10.52 14.21 -5.32
N PRO A 50 10.60 13.14 -4.50
CA PRO A 50 9.42 12.38 -4.12
C PRO A 50 8.44 13.25 -3.32
N LEU A 51 7.17 13.25 -3.71
CA LEU A 51 6.12 13.97 -3.00
C LEU A 51 5.14 13.00 -2.31
N ALA A 52 4.71 11.97 -3.03
CA ALA A 52 3.75 10.99 -2.53
C ALA A 52 3.73 9.73 -3.41
N VAL A 53 3.01 8.72 -2.96
CA VAL A 53 2.61 7.56 -3.76
C VAL A 53 1.11 7.32 -3.57
N ALA A 54 0.38 7.11 -4.67
CA ALA A 54 -1.05 6.84 -4.66
C ALA A 54 -1.35 5.43 -5.18
N GLY A 55 -2.40 4.81 -4.68
CA GLY A 55 -2.95 3.55 -5.20
C GLY A 55 -4.47 3.62 -5.21
N GLY A 56 -5.12 3.13 -6.25
CA GLY A 56 -6.53 3.41 -6.52
C GLY A 56 -7.27 2.23 -7.10
N ALA A 57 -8.49 2.03 -6.59
CA ALA A 57 -9.40 0.96 -6.99
C ALA A 57 -10.77 1.55 -7.32
N GLY A 58 -11.43 1.02 -8.35
CA GLY A 58 -12.73 1.50 -8.82
C GLY A 58 -12.72 1.70 -10.34
N ASP A 59 -13.47 2.71 -10.80
CA ASP A 59 -13.47 3.12 -12.20
C ASP A 59 -12.08 3.68 -12.59
N ALA A 60 -11.45 3.07 -13.59
CA ALA A 60 -10.09 3.41 -13.99
C ALA A 60 -9.94 4.85 -14.51
N SER A 61 -10.97 5.40 -15.14
CA SER A 61 -10.96 6.78 -15.64
C SER A 61 -11.06 7.78 -14.49
N VAL A 62 -11.95 7.51 -13.53
CA VAL A 62 -12.10 8.34 -12.32
C VAL A 62 -10.82 8.30 -11.49
N VAL A 63 -10.25 7.12 -11.25
CA VAL A 63 -9.01 6.96 -10.48
C VAL A 63 -7.85 7.72 -11.14
N LYS A 64 -7.66 7.58 -12.45
CA LYS A 64 -6.59 8.29 -13.18
C LYS A 64 -6.77 9.80 -13.15
N GLN A 65 -8.00 10.31 -13.22
CA GLN A 65 -8.26 11.75 -13.05
C GLN A 65 -7.87 12.21 -11.63
N CYS A 66 -8.22 11.43 -10.62
CA CYS A 66 -7.87 11.73 -9.23
C CYS A 66 -6.35 11.75 -9.00
N TYR A 67 -5.60 10.85 -9.62
CA TYR A 67 -4.13 10.91 -9.60
C TYR A 67 -3.59 12.23 -10.14
N ARG A 68 -4.14 12.72 -11.25
CA ARG A 68 -3.73 14.00 -11.84
C ARG A 68 -4.09 15.20 -10.97
N ILE A 69 -5.22 15.14 -10.26
CA ILE A 69 -5.60 16.16 -9.28
C ILE A 69 -4.59 16.17 -8.12
N CYS A 70 -4.26 15.01 -7.56
CA CYS A 70 -3.25 14.89 -6.51
C CYS A 70 -1.89 15.43 -6.96
N GLU A 71 -1.42 14.98 -8.13
CA GLU A 71 -0.14 15.40 -8.72
C GLU A 71 -0.09 16.92 -8.86
N LYS A 72 -1.12 17.53 -9.46
CA LYS A 72 -1.20 18.98 -9.64
C LYS A 72 -1.14 19.73 -8.30
N ILE A 73 -1.96 19.34 -7.33
CA ILE A 73 -2.02 20.03 -6.03
C ILE A 73 -0.69 19.90 -5.28
N LEU A 74 -0.13 18.68 -5.23
CA LEU A 74 1.13 18.42 -4.53
C LEU A 74 2.30 19.15 -5.20
N MET A 75 2.40 19.15 -6.53
CA MET A 75 3.45 19.88 -7.24
C MET A 75 3.32 21.40 -7.05
N GLU A 76 2.10 21.93 -7.12
CA GLU A 76 1.85 23.35 -6.92
C GLU A 76 2.26 23.80 -5.51
N MET A 77 1.87 23.06 -4.48
CA MET A 77 2.26 23.34 -3.11
C MET A 77 3.76 23.15 -2.90
N ALA A 78 4.36 22.11 -3.51
CA ALA A 78 5.79 21.90 -3.41
C ALA A 78 6.60 23.08 -3.98
N LEU A 79 6.17 23.64 -5.11
CA LEU A 79 6.82 24.80 -5.74
C LEU A 79 6.59 26.10 -4.97
N LYS A 80 5.36 26.35 -4.49
CA LYS A 80 4.98 27.64 -3.91
C LYS A 80 5.20 27.73 -2.39
N GLU A 81 5.05 26.62 -1.68
CA GLU A 81 4.93 26.59 -0.22
C GLU A 81 6.06 25.77 0.43
N TRP A 82 6.58 24.73 -0.23
CA TRP A 82 7.58 23.82 0.36
C TRP A 82 9.01 24.06 -0.15
N GLY A 83 9.20 25.04 -1.03
CA GLY A 83 10.51 25.42 -1.56
C GLY A 83 11.17 24.33 -2.40
N GLY A 84 10.37 23.56 -3.15
CA GLY A 84 10.83 22.47 -3.99
C GLY A 84 11.40 21.31 -3.19
N LYS A 85 10.73 20.89 -2.11
CA LYS A 85 11.15 19.76 -1.25
C LYS A 85 9.99 18.80 -1.00
N THR A 86 10.31 17.59 -0.58
CA THR A 86 9.33 16.64 -0.03
C THR A 86 8.61 17.28 1.17
N PRO A 87 7.27 17.17 1.27
CA PRO A 87 6.51 17.80 2.34
C PRO A 87 6.90 17.25 3.72
N SER A 88 6.80 18.12 4.73
CA SER A 88 6.70 17.68 6.12
C SER A 88 5.36 16.96 6.37
N PHE A 89 5.26 16.25 7.50
CA PHE A 89 4.00 15.59 7.90
C PHE A 89 2.80 16.55 7.87
N ASN A 90 2.92 17.73 8.47
CA ASN A 90 1.83 18.72 8.51
C ASN A 90 1.54 19.34 7.13
N GLN A 91 2.58 19.59 6.34
CA GLN A 91 2.40 20.11 4.97
C GLN A 91 1.64 19.12 4.08
N PHE A 92 1.89 17.82 4.29
CA PHE A 92 1.17 16.78 3.57
C PHE A 92 -0.28 16.65 4.03
N GLU A 93 -0.55 16.77 5.34
CA GLU A 93 -1.91 16.85 5.89
C GLU A 93 -2.70 18.04 5.31
N ASP A 94 -2.09 19.23 5.23
CA ASP A 94 -2.69 20.40 4.60
C ASP A 94 -3.01 20.14 3.11
N ALA A 95 -2.11 19.46 2.40
CA ALA A 95 -2.34 19.09 1.00
C ALA A 95 -3.50 18.10 0.84
N VAL A 96 -3.63 17.14 1.76
CA VAL A 96 -4.75 16.19 1.77
C VAL A 96 -6.08 16.92 1.91
N GLY A 97 -6.17 17.95 2.76
CA GLY A 97 -7.38 18.78 2.87
C GLY A 97 -7.76 19.51 1.57
N ARG A 98 -6.77 19.98 0.81
CA ARG A 98 -7.02 20.58 -0.53
C ARG A 98 -7.45 19.52 -1.56
N ILE A 99 -6.85 18.33 -1.51
CA ILE A 99 -7.20 17.20 -2.38
C ILE A 99 -8.63 16.73 -2.08
N GLU A 100 -9.00 16.58 -0.81
CA GLU A 100 -10.34 16.23 -0.37
C GLU A 100 -11.38 17.23 -0.93
N SER A 101 -11.11 18.53 -0.78
CA SER A 101 -11.98 19.57 -1.31
C SER A 101 -12.18 19.44 -2.83
N ALA A 102 -11.09 19.23 -3.57
CA ALA A 102 -11.13 19.04 -5.02
C ALA A 102 -11.88 17.76 -5.44
N PHE A 103 -11.74 16.68 -4.68
CA PHE A 103 -12.45 15.42 -4.94
C PHE A 103 -13.94 15.55 -4.67
N ILE A 104 -14.34 16.17 -3.57
CA ILE A 104 -15.75 16.41 -3.23
C ILE A 104 -16.43 17.19 -4.36
N GLU A 105 -15.80 18.26 -4.85
CA GLU A 105 -16.32 19.06 -5.95
C GLU A 105 -16.43 18.24 -7.24
N ARG A 106 -15.37 17.51 -7.60
CA ARG A 106 -15.36 16.66 -8.79
C ARG A 106 -16.47 15.60 -8.74
N PHE A 107 -16.61 14.90 -7.62
CA PHE A 107 -17.59 13.83 -7.47
C PHE A 107 -19.02 14.36 -7.38
N ARG A 108 -19.22 15.56 -6.82
CA ARG A 108 -20.51 16.26 -6.91
C ARG A 108 -20.90 16.50 -8.37
N SER A 109 -19.99 17.04 -9.17
CA SER A 109 -20.22 17.28 -10.60
C SER A 109 -20.56 16.00 -11.36
N LEU A 110 -19.87 14.88 -11.08
CA LEU A 110 -20.21 13.59 -11.69
C LEU A 110 -21.63 13.15 -11.35
N ARG A 111 -22.03 13.23 -10.07
CA ARG A 111 -23.37 12.86 -9.62
C ARG A 111 -24.46 13.75 -10.21
N GLU A 112 -24.21 15.04 -10.39
CA GLU A 112 -25.14 15.97 -11.07
C GLU A 112 -25.41 15.56 -12.53
N HIS A 113 -24.47 14.88 -13.17
CA HIS A 113 -24.61 14.33 -14.53
C HIS A 113 -25.09 12.87 -14.54
N GLY A 114 -25.56 12.35 -13.40
CA GLY A 114 -26.05 10.97 -13.28
C GLY A 114 -24.96 9.89 -13.25
N ILE A 115 -23.71 10.27 -13.00
CA ILE A 115 -22.58 9.33 -12.90
C ILE A 115 -22.29 9.08 -11.42
N GLU A 116 -22.53 7.85 -10.95
CA GLU A 116 -22.11 7.40 -9.63
C GLU A 116 -20.65 6.92 -9.68
N PRO A 117 -19.70 7.62 -9.02
CA PRO A 117 -18.30 7.24 -9.05
C PRO A 117 -18.06 6.01 -8.19
N SER A 118 -17.53 4.93 -8.79
CA SER A 118 -16.90 3.83 -8.03
C SER A 118 -15.44 4.19 -7.78
N PHE A 119 -15.09 4.50 -6.52
CA PHE A 119 -13.76 5.02 -6.21
C PHE A 119 -13.33 4.71 -4.77
N ASN A 120 -12.10 4.23 -4.62
CA ASN A 120 -11.32 4.25 -3.39
C ASN A 120 -9.86 4.52 -3.75
N MET A 121 -9.14 5.28 -2.93
CA MET A 121 -7.75 5.59 -3.18
C MET A 121 -6.97 5.72 -1.87
N ILE A 122 -5.76 5.17 -1.86
CA ILE A 122 -4.75 5.41 -0.84
C ILE A 122 -3.82 6.50 -1.36
N LEU A 123 -3.52 7.48 -0.51
CA LEU A 123 -2.46 8.45 -0.74
C LEU A 123 -1.51 8.41 0.45
N ALA A 124 -0.22 8.20 0.19
CA ALA A 124 0.78 8.10 1.24
C ALA A 124 2.02 8.96 0.93
N SER A 125 2.70 9.40 1.98
CA SER A 125 3.97 10.11 1.89
C SER A 125 4.84 9.82 3.12
N VAL A 126 6.13 10.14 3.02
CA VAL A 126 7.10 10.03 4.11
C VAL A 126 7.83 11.35 4.21
N ASP A 127 7.82 11.94 5.39
CA ASP A 127 8.50 13.20 5.64
C ASP A 127 10.03 13.01 5.73
N PRO A 128 10.82 14.09 5.65
CA PRO A 128 12.28 14.01 5.78
C PRO A 128 12.79 13.43 7.11
N ASN A 129 11.99 13.45 8.17
CA ASN A 129 12.33 12.87 9.47
C ASN A 129 12.05 11.36 9.53
N GLY A 130 11.32 10.81 8.56
CA GLY A 130 10.91 9.43 8.52
C GLY A 130 9.59 9.18 9.23
N LYS A 131 8.67 10.14 9.25
CA LYS A 131 7.29 9.95 9.67
C LYS A 131 6.41 9.70 8.45
N ALA A 132 5.72 8.56 8.43
CA ALA A 132 4.87 8.12 7.35
C ALA A 132 3.43 8.60 7.55
N SER A 133 2.81 9.02 6.46
CA SER A 133 1.41 9.39 6.37
C SER A 133 0.71 8.49 5.36
N ILE A 134 -0.50 8.05 5.69
CA ILE A 134 -1.35 7.19 4.87
C ILE A 134 -2.78 7.71 5.06
N TYR A 135 -3.43 8.04 3.95
CA TYR A 135 -4.80 8.52 3.90
C TYR A 135 -5.63 7.66 2.94
N LEU A 136 -6.84 7.35 3.36
CA LEU A 136 -7.82 6.62 2.57
C LEU A 136 -8.92 7.58 2.09
N PHE A 137 -9.08 7.69 0.78
CA PHE A 137 -10.17 8.42 0.15
C PHE A 137 -11.29 7.47 -0.29
N ASN A 138 -12.53 7.82 0.03
CA ASN A 138 -13.73 7.08 -0.39
C ASN A 138 -14.44 7.73 -1.59
N ASP A 139 -15.53 7.12 -2.05
CA ASP A 139 -16.39 7.55 -3.16
C ASP A 139 -17.11 8.90 -2.96
N ARG A 140 -17.11 9.43 -1.74
CA ARG A 140 -17.58 10.79 -1.42
C ARG A 140 -16.47 11.84 -1.58
N GLY A 141 -15.22 11.40 -1.74
CA GLY A 141 -14.03 12.25 -1.83
C GLY A 141 -13.43 12.57 -0.47
N LEU A 142 -13.96 12.01 0.61
CA LEU A 142 -13.50 12.25 1.98
C LEU A 142 -12.25 11.44 2.29
N ALA A 143 -11.30 12.05 2.97
CA ALA A 143 -10.04 11.47 3.43
C ALA A 143 -10.16 11.00 4.89
N GLU A 144 -9.63 9.82 5.17
CA GLU A 144 -9.47 9.27 6.51
C GLU A 144 -7.98 9.00 6.77
N PRO A 145 -7.37 9.57 7.83
CA PRO A 145 -6.02 9.21 8.22
C PRO A 145 -6.00 7.80 8.83
N VAL A 146 -5.12 6.95 8.30
CA VAL A 146 -5.01 5.54 8.72
C VAL A 146 -3.57 5.13 9.07
N HIS A 147 -2.66 6.09 9.20
CA HIS A 147 -1.23 5.85 9.43
C HIS A 147 -0.85 5.54 10.88
N ASP A 148 -1.61 5.98 11.87
CA ASP A 148 -1.34 5.64 13.28
C ASP A 148 -2.20 4.45 13.72
N ASN A 149 -3.50 4.47 13.39
CA ASN A 149 -4.41 3.35 13.61
C ASN A 149 -5.28 3.18 12.36
N PRO A 150 -5.23 2.03 11.66
CA PRO A 150 -4.48 0.81 11.99
C PRO A 150 -3.03 0.78 11.46
N GLY A 151 -2.51 1.89 10.91
CA GLY A 151 -1.18 2.01 10.28
C GLY A 151 -0.98 1.23 8.98
N PHE A 152 -2.09 0.84 8.36
CA PHE A 152 -2.14 0.30 7.02
C PHE A 152 -3.45 0.68 6.33
N ALA A 153 -3.49 0.52 5.01
CA ALA A 153 -4.71 0.62 4.22
C ALA A 153 -4.81 -0.56 3.25
N VAL A 154 -6.02 -1.06 3.06
CA VAL A 154 -6.32 -2.11 2.08
C VAL A 154 -7.58 -1.70 1.32
N ILE A 155 -7.49 -1.61 0.00
CA ILE A 155 -8.61 -1.18 -0.84
C ILE A 155 -8.88 -2.14 -2.00
N GLY A 156 -10.07 -1.99 -2.59
CA GLY A 156 -10.56 -2.84 -3.67
C GLY A 156 -11.32 -4.06 -3.17
N THR A 157 -11.76 -4.92 -4.09
CA THR A 157 -12.57 -6.10 -3.76
C THR A 157 -11.81 -7.10 -2.89
N GLY A 158 -10.48 -7.17 -3.06
CA GLY A 158 -9.59 -8.01 -2.27
C GLY A 158 -9.58 -7.72 -0.76
N PHE A 159 -10.03 -6.52 -0.36
CA PHE A 159 -10.17 -6.16 1.04
C PHE A 159 -11.13 -7.10 1.77
N PHE A 160 -12.32 -7.31 1.18
CA PHE A 160 -13.39 -8.10 1.77
C PHE A 160 -13.13 -9.61 1.67
N THR A 161 -12.45 -10.04 0.60
CA THR A 161 -12.23 -11.47 0.32
C THR A 161 -11.06 -12.06 1.09
N GLY A 162 -10.15 -11.25 1.66
CA GLY A 162 -9.14 -11.80 2.57
C GLY A 162 -8.00 -10.88 2.99
N GLY A 163 -7.78 -9.74 2.34
CA GLY A 163 -6.62 -8.88 2.63
C GLY A 163 -6.52 -8.46 4.10
N ASN A 164 -7.61 -7.95 4.67
CA ASN A 164 -7.66 -7.55 6.08
C ASN A 164 -7.63 -8.75 7.04
N LEU A 165 -8.26 -9.87 6.67
CA LEU A 165 -8.24 -11.10 7.45
C LEU A 165 -6.81 -11.62 7.61
N LEU A 166 -6.05 -11.69 6.50
CA LEU A 166 -4.69 -12.21 6.49
C LEU A 166 -3.73 -11.31 7.25
N LEU A 167 -3.85 -9.98 7.14
CA LEU A 167 -3.05 -9.05 7.95
C LEU A 167 -3.27 -9.29 9.45
N ARG A 168 -4.53 -9.46 9.86
CA ARG A 168 -4.86 -9.74 11.27
C ARG A 168 -4.39 -11.11 11.73
N LEU A 169 -4.57 -12.14 10.89
CA LEU A 169 -4.14 -13.51 11.19
C LEU A 169 -2.62 -13.61 11.34
N LEU A 170 -1.88 -12.91 10.49
CA LEU A 170 -0.41 -12.90 10.50
C LEU A 170 0.18 -11.95 11.56
N GLY A 171 -0.68 -11.28 12.35
CA GLY A 171 -0.26 -10.45 13.47
C GLY A 171 0.46 -9.17 13.06
N TYR A 172 0.22 -8.63 11.86
CA TYR A 172 0.83 -7.37 11.46
C TYR A 172 0.31 -6.22 12.32
N THR A 173 1.24 -5.50 12.96
CA THR A 173 1.00 -4.22 13.61
C THR A 173 2.02 -3.20 13.09
N PRO A 174 1.67 -1.91 13.01
CA PRO A 174 2.61 -0.86 12.60
C PRO A 174 3.84 -0.78 13.51
N GLU A 175 3.63 -0.92 14.82
CA GLU A 175 4.67 -0.81 15.85
C GLU A 175 5.69 -1.94 15.77
N GLU A 176 5.25 -3.15 15.43
CA GLU A 176 6.11 -4.33 15.31
C GLU A 176 6.53 -4.59 13.86
N SER A 177 6.16 -3.72 12.90
CA SER A 177 6.46 -3.91 11.47
C SER A 177 7.96 -4.12 11.16
N TYR A 178 8.85 -3.71 12.06
CA TYR A 178 10.31 -3.93 11.95
C TYR A 178 10.74 -5.39 11.97
N ILE A 179 9.95 -6.31 12.55
CA ILE A 179 10.25 -7.75 12.56
C ILE A 179 9.79 -8.45 11.27
N PHE A 180 8.94 -7.79 10.48
CA PHE A 180 8.36 -8.36 9.28
C PHE A 180 9.18 -8.03 8.04
N ASP A 181 9.31 -9.02 7.15
CA ASP A 181 9.67 -8.78 5.75
C ASP A 181 8.39 -8.33 5.02
N ILE A 182 8.16 -7.01 5.01
CA ILE A 182 6.92 -6.40 4.49
C ILE A 182 6.71 -6.66 3.00
N GLY A 183 7.79 -6.74 2.22
CA GLY A 183 7.72 -7.10 0.80
C GLY A 183 7.18 -8.52 0.59
N ALA A 184 7.72 -9.50 1.32
CA ALA A 184 7.21 -10.87 1.25
C ALA A 184 5.79 -11.00 1.84
N LEU A 185 5.45 -10.22 2.88
CA LEU A 185 4.12 -10.21 3.48
C LEU A 185 3.06 -9.70 2.49
N SER A 186 3.29 -8.55 1.85
CA SER A 186 2.32 -7.96 0.91
C SER A 186 2.07 -8.88 -0.29
N ILE A 187 3.13 -9.49 -0.81
CA ILE A 187 3.06 -10.45 -1.92
C ILE A 187 2.28 -11.71 -1.52
N LEU A 188 2.57 -12.28 -0.34
CA LEU A 188 1.84 -13.44 0.18
C LEU A 188 0.34 -13.15 0.25
N ILE A 189 -0.04 -11.99 0.78
CA ILE A 189 -1.46 -11.61 0.91
C ILE A 189 -2.12 -11.49 -0.46
N ILE A 190 -1.49 -10.79 -1.41
CA ILE A 190 -2.04 -10.61 -2.76
C ILE A 190 -2.21 -11.96 -3.46
N ASP A 191 -1.16 -12.81 -3.43
CA ASP A 191 -1.20 -14.10 -4.12
C ASP A 191 -2.24 -15.05 -3.50
N VAL A 192 -2.33 -15.11 -2.17
CA VAL A 192 -3.34 -15.95 -1.49
C VAL A 192 -4.77 -15.47 -1.78
N VAL A 193 -5.00 -14.15 -1.79
CA VAL A 193 -6.32 -13.60 -2.13
C VAL A 193 -6.66 -13.89 -3.59
N SER A 194 -5.69 -13.80 -4.51
CA SER A 194 -5.88 -14.08 -5.94
C SER A 194 -6.27 -15.53 -6.27
N GLU A 195 -6.01 -16.47 -5.35
CA GLU A 195 -6.43 -17.87 -5.51
C GLU A 195 -7.93 -18.07 -5.25
N ILE A 196 -8.57 -17.16 -4.52
CA ILE A 196 -9.97 -17.26 -4.10
C ILE A 196 -10.83 -16.24 -4.85
N ASP A 197 -10.34 -15.01 -4.99
CA ASP A 197 -11.05 -13.93 -5.65
C ASP A 197 -10.57 -13.79 -7.11
N PRO A 198 -11.36 -14.23 -8.11
CA PRO A 198 -10.97 -14.11 -9.52
C PRO A 198 -10.86 -12.65 -9.98
N ALA A 199 -11.40 -11.71 -9.21
CA ALA A 199 -11.27 -10.26 -9.40
C ALA A 199 -9.88 -9.72 -9.03
N VAL A 200 -9.05 -10.51 -8.36
CA VAL A 200 -7.71 -10.13 -7.90
C VAL A 200 -6.69 -10.92 -8.69
N GLY A 201 -5.76 -10.22 -9.35
CA GLY A 201 -4.63 -10.85 -10.02
C GLY A 201 -3.58 -11.39 -9.04
N PRO A 202 -2.72 -12.33 -9.48
CA PRO A 202 -1.50 -12.59 -8.74
C PRO A 202 -0.60 -11.34 -8.78
N PHE A 203 0.29 -11.21 -7.82
CA PHE A 203 1.31 -10.17 -7.84
C PHE A 203 2.28 -10.42 -9.01
N ILE A 204 2.70 -9.38 -9.73
CA ILE A 204 3.75 -9.50 -10.78
C ILE A 204 4.90 -8.53 -10.61
N GLY A 205 4.83 -7.60 -9.66
CA GLY A 205 5.90 -6.61 -9.46
C GLY A 205 5.45 -5.18 -9.18
N GLU A 206 4.15 -4.89 -9.16
CA GLU A 206 3.68 -3.55 -8.86
C GLU A 206 3.74 -3.25 -7.35
N SER A 207 4.93 -2.83 -6.90
CA SER A 207 5.17 -2.41 -5.53
C SER A 207 6.13 -1.24 -5.48
N TYR A 208 5.82 -0.24 -4.68
CA TYR A 208 6.63 0.96 -4.47
C TYR A 208 6.93 1.13 -2.99
N TYR A 209 8.15 1.59 -2.69
CA TYR A 209 8.58 1.86 -1.32
C TYR A 209 9.06 3.31 -1.20
N MET A 210 8.38 4.09 -0.36
CA MET A 210 8.80 5.42 0.05
C MET A 210 9.43 5.36 1.44
N ARG A 211 10.63 5.92 1.61
CA ARG A 211 11.38 5.90 2.89
C ARG A 211 12.41 7.01 2.96
N VAL A 212 13.02 7.18 4.14
CA VAL A 212 14.25 7.96 4.28
C VAL A 212 15.47 7.05 4.14
N GLU A 213 16.36 7.36 3.20
CA GLU A 213 17.63 6.68 2.97
C GLU A 213 18.76 7.71 2.93
N ASN A 214 19.82 7.51 3.71
CA ASN A 214 20.96 8.44 3.82
C ASN A 214 20.54 9.91 4.06
N GLY A 215 19.48 10.12 4.85
CA GLY A 215 18.95 11.45 5.18
C GLY A 215 18.12 12.12 4.08
N LYS A 216 17.82 11.42 2.98
CA LYS A 216 16.94 11.91 1.91
C LYS A 216 15.72 11.02 1.76
N VAL A 217 14.58 11.60 1.39
CA VAL A 217 13.40 10.82 1.04
C VAL A 217 13.60 10.24 -0.35
N VAL A 218 13.39 8.93 -0.48
CA VAL A 218 13.46 8.19 -1.74
C VAL A 218 12.15 7.45 -1.97
N LEU A 219 11.72 7.39 -3.23
CA LEU A 219 10.57 6.63 -3.69
C LEU A 219 10.98 5.86 -4.93
N GLY A 220 10.84 4.53 -4.90
CA GLY A 220 11.19 3.70 -6.03
C GLY A 220 10.36 2.42 -6.11
N PRO A 221 10.25 1.83 -7.31
CA PRO A 221 9.63 0.53 -7.48
C PRO A 221 10.53 -0.56 -6.89
N LEU A 222 9.92 -1.71 -6.59
CA LEU A 222 10.64 -2.92 -6.25
C LEU A 222 11.48 -3.39 -7.46
N LYS A 223 12.74 -3.77 -7.22
CA LYS A 223 13.65 -4.29 -8.25
C LYS A 223 13.23 -5.68 -8.70
N GLU A 224 13.52 -6.06 -9.95
CA GLU A 224 13.18 -7.38 -10.51
C GLU A 224 13.76 -8.53 -9.69
N GLU A 225 14.99 -8.41 -9.21
CA GLU A 225 15.63 -9.43 -8.38
C GLU A 225 14.90 -9.59 -7.05
N ALA A 226 14.47 -8.48 -6.45
CA ALA A 226 13.73 -8.48 -5.19
C ALA A 226 12.29 -9.01 -5.37
N ILE A 227 11.65 -8.76 -6.53
CA ILE A 227 10.35 -9.36 -6.87
C ILE A 227 10.46 -10.89 -6.87
N LYS A 228 11.50 -11.44 -7.51
CA LYS A 228 11.72 -12.89 -7.55
C LYS A 228 11.98 -13.46 -6.15
N GLU A 229 12.88 -12.83 -5.39
CA GLU A 229 13.19 -13.25 -4.02
C GLU A 229 11.95 -13.26 -3.12
N TYR A 230 11.17 -12.18 -3.12
CA TYR A 230 9.99 -12.09 -2.26
C TYR A 230 8.88 -13.03 -2.70
N LYS A 231 8.73 -13.31 -3.99
CA LYS A 231 7.81 -14.37 -4.46
C LYS A 231 8.21 -15.74 -3.95
N GLU A 232 9.49 -16.09 -4.03
CA GLU A 232 9.99 -17.36 -3.52
C GLU A 232 9.77 -17.48 -2.00
N LYS A 233 10.08 -16.42 -1.25
CA LYS A 233 9.79 -16.34 0.19
C LYS A 233 8.30 -16.47 0.50
N ALA A 234 7.43 -15.77 -0.21
CA ALA A 234 5.98 -15.84 -0.02
C ALA A 234 5.47 -17.28 -0.24
N GLN A 235 5.89 -17.93 -1.32
CA GLN A 235 5.52 -19.31 -1.62
C GLN A 235 6.01 -20.29 -0.55
N GLN A 236 7.25 -20.15 -0.09
CA GLN A 236 7.80 -20.97 0.99
C GLN A 236 7.03 -20.77 2.30
N ARG A 237 6.78 -19.52 2.69
CA ARG A 237 6.01 -19.18 3.91
C ARG A 237 4.60 -19.75 3.87
N LYS A 238 3.92 -19.65 2.72
CA LYS A 238 2.60 -20.25 2.53
C LYS A 238 2.59 -21.77 2.77
N GLU A 239 3.59 -22.47 2.24
CA GLU A 239 3.72 -23.93 2.46
C GLU A 239 4.05 -24.26 3.91
N ILE A 240 4.91 -23.47 4.57
CA ILE A 240 5.22 -23.61 5.99
C ILE A 240 3.95 -23.44 6.84
N LEU A 241 3.15 -22.41 6.58
CA LEU A 241 1.89 -22.17 7.32
C LEU A 241 0.93 -23.37 7.20
N ARG A 242 0.79 -23.95 6.00
CA ARG A 242 -0.03 -25.15 5.77
C ARG A 242 0.48 -26.36 6.55
N ARG A 243 1.81 -26.55 6.60
CA ARG A 243 2.42 -27.65 7.34
C ARG A 243 2.28 -27.46 8.84
N LEU A 244 2.50 -26.24 9.33
CA LEU A 244 2.34 -25.89 10.73
C LEU A 244 0.91 -26.20 11.21
N TRP A 245 -0.10 -25.80 10.42
CA TRP A 245 -1.50 -26.10 10.75
C TRP A 245 -1.75 -27.61 10.88
N ARG A 246 -1.27 -28.42 9.93
CA ARG A 246 -1.40 -29.88 10.00
C ARG A 246 -0.66 -30.47 11.19
N LEU A 247 0.46 -29.87 11.60
CA LEU A 247 1.20 -30.34 12.77
C LEU A 247 0.42 -30.08 14.06
N LEU A 248 -0.30 -28.96 14.17
CA LEU A 248 -1.21 -28.72 15.30
C LEU A 248 -2.22 -29.87 15.45
N ASP A 249 -2.81 -30.33 14.35
CA ASP A 249 -3.77 -31.46 14.35
C ASP A 249 -3.13 -32.82 14.70
N LEU A 250 -1.83 -33.01 14.43
CA LEU A 250 -1.14 -34.29 14.57
C LEU A 250 -0.48 -34.49 15.93
N VAL A 251 0.18 -33.45 16.45
CA VAL A 251 0.96 -33.52 17.71
C VAL A 251 0.42 -32.62 18.82
N GLY A 252 -0.58 -31.77 18.52
CA GLY A 252 -1.19 -30.86 19.47
C GLY A 252 -0.45 -29.52 19.62
N GLU A 253 -1.16 -28.52 20.11
CA GLU A 253 -0.70 -27.14 20.19
C GLU A 253 0.50 -26.97 21.15
N GLN A 254 0.50 -27.69 22.28
CA GLN A 254 1.51 -27.52 23.32
C GLN A 254 2.91 -27.93 22.86
N GLU A 255 3.01 -29.00 22.07
CA GLU A 255 4.29 -29.46 21.53
C GLU A 255 4.85 -28.44 20.52
N ILE A 256 3.98 -27.91 19.65
CA ILE A 256 4.35 -26.88 18.67
C ILE A 256 4.78 -25.58 19.35
N ILE A 257 4.06 -25.11 20.37
CA ILE A 257 4.45 -23.92 21.14
C ILE A 257 5.84 -24.11 21.76
N THR A 258 6.09 -25.27 22.37
CA THR A 258 7.40 -25.57 22.98
C THR A 258 8.53 -25.50 21.94
N MET A 259 8.31 -26.07 20.74
CA MET A 259 9.29 -25.98 19.65
C MET A 259 9.52 -24.54 19.16
N ILE A 260 8.47 -23.72 19.09
CA ILE A 260 8.58 -22.30 18.72
C ILE A 260 9.41 -21.55 19.76
N GLU A 261 9.11 -21.72 21.05
CA GLU A 261 9.85 -21.08 22.15
C GLU A 261 11.34 -21.48 22.15
N GLU A 262 11.68 -22.73 21.84
CA GLU A 262 13.06 -23.18 21.70
C GLU A 262 13.80 -22.50 20.55
N LEU A 263 13.11 -22.25 19.43
CA LEU A 263 13.67 -21.50 18.30
C LEU A 263 13.88 -20.03 18.65
N GLU A 264 12.90 -19.40 19.32
CA GLU A 264 12.99 -18.01 19.76
C GLU A 264 14.14 -17.79 20.75
N LYS A 265 14.42 -18.75 21.64
CA LYS A 265 15.58 -18.68 22.55
C LYS A 265 16.93 -18.65 21.83
N LYS A 266 17.03 -19.18 20.60
CA LYS A 266 18.28 -19.14 19.81
C LYS A 266 18.51 -17.78 19.14
N LEU A 267 17.49 -16.93 19.09
CA LEU A 267 17.55 -15.60 18.49
C LEU A 267 17.90 -14.50 19.51
N ARG A 268 17.93 -14.84 20.80
CA ARG A 268 18.35 -13.97 21.91
C ARG A 268 19.81 -14.24 22.26
#